data_AF-A0A059DRA2-F1
#
_entry.id   AF-A0A059DRA2-F1
#
_cell.length_a   1.000
_cell.length_b   1.000
_cell.length_c   1.000
_cell.angle_alpha   90.00
_cell.angle_beta   90.00
_cell.angle_gamma   90.00
#
_symmetry.space_group_name_H-M   'P 1'
#
loop_
_entity.id
_entity.type
_entity.pdbx_description
1 polymer ?
#
loop_
_entity_poly.entity_id
_entity_poly.type
_entity_poly.pdbx_seq_one_letter_code
_entity_poly.pdbx_strand_id
1 'polypeptide(L)' 'MRKLIIHTENVCPPIPLRSMDWQATEDGYEPGHPIGTGPTEEAAVLDLIEQLFEEAAA' A
#
# COMPACT_ATOMS: atom_id res chain seq x y z
N MET A 1 -9.95 19.32 1.98
CA MET A 1 -8.85 18.38 2.30
C MET A 1 -9.48 17.00 2.45
N ARG A 2 -9.13 16.02 1.61
CA ARG A 2 -9.57 14.63 1.77
C ARG A 2 -8.76 14.04 2.93
N LYS A 3 -9.43 13.34 3.84
CA LYS A 3 -8.77 12.57 4.90
C LYS A 3 -8.48 11.18 4.35
N LEU A 4 -7.21 10.81 4.29
CA LEU A 4 -6.77 9.47 3.91
C LEU A 4 -6.51 8.68 5.20
N ILE A 5 -7.15 7.53 5.35
CA ILE A 5 -6.91 6.59 6.45
C ILE A 5 -6.25 5.38 5.80
N ILE A 6 -5.05 5.01 6.26
CA ILE A 6 -4.25 3.94 5.68
C ILE A 6 -4.11 2.82 6.71
N HIS A 7 -4.32 1.59 6.26
CA HIS A 7 -4.09 0.38 7.04
C HIS A 7 -2.83 -0.32 6.52
N THR A 8 -1.95 -0.73 7.42
CA THR A 8 -0.70 -1.42 7.10
C THR A 8 -0.69 -2.81 7.71
N GLU A 9 -0.18 -3.79 6.96
CA GLU A 9 -0.04 -5.17 7.42
C GLU A 9 1.32 -5.73 7.03
N ASN A 10 1.97 -6.41 7.98
CA ASN A 10 3.16 -7.21 7.68
C ASN A 10 2.75 -8.61 7.22
N VAL A 11 2.51 -8.77 5.92
CA VAL A 11 2.27 -10.07 5.31
C VAL A 11 3.64 -10.71 5.13
N CYS A 12 3.94 -11.78 5.85
CA CYS A 12 5.22 -12.49 5.76
C CYS A 12 5.06 -13.75 4.89
N PRO A 13 4.95 -13.64 3.56
CA PRO A 13 4.79 -14.81 2.70
C PRO A 13 6.03 -15.71 2.80
N PRO A 14 5.86 -17.04 2.59
CA PRO A 14 6.97 -17.99 2.61
C PRO A 14 7.81 -17.89 1.32
N ILE A 15 8.32 -16.70 1.03
CA ILE A 15 9.20 -16.42 -0.11
C ILE A 15 10.61 -16.07 0.40
N PRO A 16 11.67 -16.45 -0.33
CA PRO A 16 13.04 -16.12 0.08
C PRO A 16 13.33 -14.62 0.06
N LEU A 17 12.63 -13.86 -0.78
CA LEU A 17 12.84 -12.42 -0.97
C LEU A 17 11.87 -11.62 -0.10
N ARG A 18 12.36 -11.15 1.04
CA ARG A 18 11.61 -10.41 2.07
C ARG A 18 11.39 -8.92 1.74
N SER A 19 11.26 -8.57 0.47
CA SER A 19 11.21 -7.16 0.02
C SER A 19 9.80 -6.61 -0.19
N MET A 20 8.77 -7.41 0.04
CA MET A 20 7.35 -7.05 -0.10
C MET A 20 6.55 -7.57 1.08
N ASP A 21 7.17 -7.54 2.26
CA ASP A 21 6.57 -8.06 3.49
C ASP A 21 5.57 -7.09 4.11
N TRP A 22 5.48 -5.86 3.59
CA TRP A 22 4.51 -4.86 4.01
C TRP A 22 3.57 -4.53 2.88
N GLN A 23 2.30 -4.42 3.23
CA GLN A 23 1.27 -3.87 2.36
C GLN A 23 0.55 -2.71 3.05
N ALA A 24 0.08 -1.76 2.25
CA ALA A 24 -0.72 -0.63 2.69
C ALA A 24 -1.99 -0.51 1.83
N THR A 25 -3.13 -0.28 2.46
CA THR A 25 -4.44 -0.10 1.79
C THR A 25 -5.20 1.10 2.34
N GLU A 26 -6.08 1.71 1.53
CA GLU A 26 -7.01 2.73 2.02
C GLU A 26 -8.12 2.09 2.89
N ASP A 27 -8.61 2.85 3.86
CA ASP A 27 -9.82 2.51 4.60
C ASP A 27 -11.02 2.30 3.66
N GLY A 28 -11.70 1.17 3.83
CA GLY A 28 -12.74 0.74 2.90
C GLY A 28 -12.22 0.16 1.59
N TYR A 29 -10.99 -0.38 1.58
CA TYR A 29 -10.44 -1.13 0.45
C TYR A 29 -11.45 -2.12 -0.16
N GLU A 30 -11.63 -2.04 -1.48
CA GLU A 30 -12.41 -2.97 -2.30
C GLU A 30 -11.50 -3.64 -3.34
N PRO A 31 -11.80 -4.88 -3.77
CA PRO A 31 -11.03 -5.54 -4.82
C PRO A 31 -10.93 -4.69 -6.09
N GLY A 32 -9.70 -4.34 -6.48
CA GLY A 32 -9.41 -3.46 -7.61
C GLY A 32 -8.95 -2.06 -7.22
N HIS A 33 -9.04 -1.69 -5.94
CA HIS A 33 -8.38 -0.50 -5.41
C HIS A 33 -6.85 -0.70 -5.35
N PRO A 34 -6.07 0.38 -5.39
CA PRO A 34 -4.62 0.30 -5.29
C PRO A 34 -4.18 -0.26 -3.94
N ILE A 35 -3.05 -0.97 -3.97
CA ILE A 35 -2.38 -1.55 -2.81
C ILE A 35 -0.92 -1.15 -2.90
N GLY A 36 -0.42 -0.46 -1.88
CA GLY A 36 1.00 -0.19 -1.76
C GLY A 36 1.74 -1.39 -1.18
N THR A 37 2.94 -1.69 -1.69
CA THR A 37 3.77 -2.80 -1.23
C THR A 37 5.22 -2.38 -0.98
N GLY A 38 5.89 -2.98 -0.01
CA GLY A 38 7.29 -2.63 0.25
C GLY A 38 8.01 -3.49 1.29
N PRO A 39 9.33 -3.26 1.46
CA PRO A 39 10.15 -3.93 2.47
C PRO A 39 9.93 -3.39 3.89
N THR A 40 9.37 -2.18 4.02
CA THR A 40 9.01 -1.55 5.30
C THR A 40 7.61 -0.97 5.22
N GLU A 41 7.03 -0.66 6.38
CA GLU A 41 5.71 -0.03 6.48
C GLU A 41 5.65 1.29 5.70
N GLU A 42 6.67 2.13 5.86
CA GLU A 42 6.75 3.44 5.20
C GLU A 42 6.88 3.30 3.68
N ALA A 43 7.62 2.30 3.20
CA ALA A 43 7.76 2.04 1.78
C ALA A 43 6.43 1.61 1.16
N ALA A 44 5.66 0.75 1.85
CA ALA A 44 4.32 0.36 1.39
C ALA A 44 3.35 1.54 1.38
N VAL A 45 3.41 2.42 2.39
CA VAL A 45 2.59 3.65 2.44
C VAL A 45 2.94 4.60 1.30
N LEU A 46 4.23 4.82 1.01
CA LEU A 46 4.68 5.68 -0.08
C LEU A 46 4.22 5.14 -1.44
N ASP A 47 4.37 3.84 -1.68
CA ASP A 47 3.91 3.18 -2.90
C ASP A 47 2.38 3.37 -3.10
N LEU A 48 1.58 3.19 -2.05
CA LEU A 48 0.14 3.44 -2.11
C LEU A 48 -0.18 4.90 -2.45
N ILE A 49 0.53 5.84 -1.82
CA ILE A 49 0.33 7.28 -2.04
C ILE A 49 0.69 7.66 -3.48
N GLU A 50 1.78 7.14 -4.03
CA GLU A 50 2.19 7.37 -5.42
C GLU A 50 1.14 6.86 -6.40
N GLN A 51 0.64 5.64 -6.21
CA GLN A 51 -0.43 5.06 -7.03
C GLN A 51 -1.71 5.92 -7.00
N LEU A 52 -2.13 6.37 -5.80
CA LEU A 52 -3.32 7.22 -5.64
C LEU A 52 -3.15 8.60 -6.29
N PHE A 53 -1.94 9.18 -6.26
CA PHE A 53 -1.66 10.45 -6.92
C PHE A 53 -1.62 10.31 -8.45
N GLU A 54 -1.08 9.21 -8.96
CA GLU A 54 -1.07 8.92 -10.40
C GLU A 54 -2.50 8.71 -10.93
N GLU A 55 -3.33 7.94 -10.21
CA GLU A 55 -4.75 7.74 -10.56
C GLU A 55 -5.53 9.06 -10.56
N ALA A 56 -5.31 9.93 -9.57
CA ALA A 56 -5.98 11.23 -9.51
C ALA A 56 -5.52 12.22 -10.61
N ALA A 57 -4.38 11.96 -11.26
CA ALA A 57 -3.84 12.78 -12.33
C ALA A 57 -4.22 12.29 -13.75
N ALA A 58 -4.78 11.08 -13.85
CA ALA A 58 -5.24 10.44 -15.09
C ALA A 58 -6.70 10.80 -15.44
#